data_AF-A0A3C1Z6J2-F1
#
_entry.id   AF-A0A3C1Z6J2-F1
#
_cell.length_a   1.000
_cell.length_b   1.000
_cell.length_c   1.000
_cell.angle_alpha   90.00
_cell.angle_beta   90.00
_cell.angle_gamma   90.00
#
_symmetry.space_group_name_H-M   'P 1'
#
loop_
_entity.id
_entity.type
_entity.pdbx_description
1 polymer ?
#
loop_
_entity_poly.entity_id
_entity_poly.type
_entity_poly.pdbx_seq_one_letter_code
_entity_poly.pdbx_strand_id
1 'polypeptide(L)'
;MGSTVTTRQMITAFESSQGPRYIAWSKDYEKNVFPHVPTWSCRAIGRFEDVLDRIFRDLPSCENGMLQGPLGWITPEEHLADWYEAFRQPRLQPECTVSVTFWPTSEKYAEVCNALRAIRREDLLSAEGAPLGIELSLYLESDEISALFGLGGVFPAWRALDANWARMAEGYEVEETLARNIVLQTPDPRTLPELQVRKLDGEMALYSFEGAPYISARGGWASDVIPELLSEHLMKSELQTPGFLNVALPVYRAIVRDAVPADVDTTILTVTRPPADKVWAIENALKLYRATIDQQAQTLPDRFTTTLLKVFRHDAVNELHWLDPIYVSWAVDQQKQAA
;
A
#
# COMPACT_ATOMS: atom_id res chain seq x y z
N MET A 1 -14.77 -11.93 -1.57
CA MET A 1 -13.96 -10.70 -1.60
C MET A 1 -14.87 -9.54 -1.94
N GLY A 2 -14.82 -8.46 -1.16
CA GLY A 2 -15.50 -7.21 -1.47
C GLY A 2 -14.73 -6.42 -2.52
N SER A 3 -15.40 -5.58 -3.29
CA SER A 3 -14.74 -4.59 -4.13
C SER A 3 -15.37 -3.24 -3.88
N THR A 4 -14.53 -2.25 -3.58
CA THR A 4 -14.94 -0.86 -3.44
C THR A 4 -15.09 -0.26 -4.83
N VAL A 5 -16.21 0.40 -5.08
CA VAL A 5 -16.46 1.14 -6.32
C VAL A 5 -16.37 2.63 -6.01
N THR A 6 -15.34 3.28 -6.56
CA THR A 6 -15.20 4.73 -6.50
C THR A 6 -15.97 5.38 -7.62
N THR A 7 -16.87 6.29 -7.26
CA THR A 7 -17.76 6.98 -8.21
C THR A 7 -17.32 8.40 -8.50
N ARG A 8 -16.66 9.06 -7.53
CA ARG A 8 -16.11 10.41 -7.66
C ARG A 8 -14.93 10.58 -6.72
N GLN A 9 -14.08 11.53 -7.07
CA GLN A 9 -12.97 11.99 -6.25
C GLN A 9 -13.00 13.52 -6.20
N MET A 10 -12.47 14.08 -5.13
CA MET A 10 -12.37 15.52 -4.94
C MET A 10 -11.20 15.83 -4.01
N ILE A 11 -10.47 16.88 -4.33
CA ILE A 11 -9.52 17.50 -3.42
C ILE A 11 -10.15 18.79 -2.89
N THR A 12 -10.08 18.99 -1.58
CA THR A 12 -10.28 20.31 -0.99
C THR A 12 -8.96 20.82 -0.42
N ALA A 13 -8.79 22.13 -0.36
CA ALA A 13 -7.54 22.74 0.09
C ALA A 13 -7.80 24.01 0.92
N PHE A 14 -6.85 24.33 1.79
CA PHE A 14 -6.82 25.57 2.55
C PHE A 14 -5.37 25.98 2.85
N GLU A 15 -5.17 27.26 3.12
CA GLU A 15 -3.88 27.79 3.56
C GLU A 15 -3.75 27.71 5.08
N SER A 16 -2.73 27.02 5.58
CA SER A 16 -2.40 26.98 7.02
C SER A 16 -1.21 27.89 7.32
N SER A 17 -0.90 28.10 8.60
CA SER A 17 0.31 28.84 9.00
C SER A 17 1.62 28.19 8.50
N GLN A 18 1.57 26.92 8.12
CA GLN A 18 2.70 26.10 7.66
C GLN A 18 2.59 25.76 6.17
N GLY A 19 1.87 26.56 5.40
CA GLY A 19 1.66 26.37 3.97
C GLY A 19 0.34 25.65 3.63
N PRO A 20 0.14 25.36 2.33
CA PRO A 20 -1.05 24.68 1.84
C PRO A 20 -1.28 23.33 2.51
N ARG A 21 -2.55 23.02 2.75
CA ARG A 21 -3.04 21.72 3.20
C ARG A 21 -4.11 21.22 2.24
N TYR A 22 -4.13 19.91 2.03
CA TYR A 22 -5.02 19.22 1.12
C TYR A 22 -5.79 18.14 1.87
N ILE A 23 -7.02 17.90 1.44
CA ILE A 23 -7.87 16.83 1.94
C ILE A 23 -8.41 16.07 0.73
N ALA A 24 -8.15 14.76 0.71
CA ALA A 24 -8.66 13.87 -0.32
C ALA A 24 -9.99 13.27 0.10
N TRP A 25 -10.96 13.36 -0.80
CA TRP A 25 -12.30 12.81 -0.64
C TRP A 25 -12.60 11.84 -1.75
N SER A 26 -13.10 10.65 -1.41
CA SER A 26 -13.63 9.70 -2.38
C SER A 26 -15.10 9.43 -2.08
N LYS A 27 -15.88 9.23 -3.13
CA LYS A 27 -17.29 8.84 -3.04
C LYS A 27 -17.44 7.41 -3.47
N ASP A 28 -17.61 6.52 -2.51
CA ASP A 28 -17.47 5.09 -2.72
C ASP A 28 -18.71 4.31 -2.27
N TYR A 29 -18.88 3.09 -2.78
CA TYR A 29 -19.76 2.08 -2.21
C TYR A 29 -19.14 0.69 -2.32
N GLU A 30 -19.59 -0.25 -1.50
CA GLU A 30 -19.18 -1.64 -1.60
C GLU A 30 -20.06 -2.38 -2.62
N LYS A 31 -19.45 -2.98 -3.65
CA LYS A 31 -20.15 -3.61 -4.78
C LYS A 31 -21.09 -4.74 -4.38
N ASN A 32 -20.83 -5.39 -3.25
CA ASN A 32 -21.66 -6.49 -2.76
C ASN A 32 -22.77 -6.05 -1.79
N VAL A 33 -22.87 -4.75 -1.47
CA VAL A 33 -23.85 -4.21 -0.52
C VAL A 33 -24.96 -3.48 -1.27
N PHE A 34 -26.19 -3.99 -1.13
CA PHE A 34 -27.38 -3.44 -1.78
C PHE A 34 -28.33 -2.79 -0.75
N PRO A 35 -28.95 -1.63 -1.08
CA PRO A 35 -28.75 -0.85 -2.30
C PRO A 35 -27.38 -0.16 -2.35
N HIS A 36 -26.83 0.01 -3.56
CA HIS A 36 -25.59 0.78 -3.75
C HIS A 36 -25.88 2.26 -3.51
N VAL A 37 -25.45 2.77 -2.35
CA VAL A 37 -25.59 4.18 -1.98
C VAL A 37 -24.18 4.75 -1.80
N PRO A 38 -23.63 5.46 -2.80
CA PRO A 38 -22.30 6.04 -2.70
C PRO A 38 -22.23 7.10 -1.60
N THR A 39 -21.25 7.01 -0.71
CA THR A 39 -21.01 7.96 0.38
C THR A 39 -19.63 8.58 0.25
N TRP A 40 -19.54 9.88 0.57
CA TRP A 40 -18.26 10.56 0.68
C TRP A 40 -17.52 10.07 1.92
N SER A 41 -16.20 9.92 1.81
CA SER A 41 -15.31 9.61 2.92
C SER A 41 -14.00 10.39 2.78
N CYS A 42 -13.50 10.90 3.91
CA CYS A 42 -12.18 11.52 3.94
C CYS A 42 -11.10 10.44 3.90
N ARG A 43 -10.25 10.49 2.87
CA ARG A 43 -9.20 9.50 2.59
C ARG A 43 -7.86 9.89 3.19
N ALA A 44 -7.53 11.17 3.12
CA ALA A 44 -6.26 11.71 3.60
C ALA A 44 -6.41 13.19 3.95
N ILE A 45 -5.60 13.65 4.90
CA ILE A 45 -5.40 15.05 5.28
C ILE A 45 -3.90 15.26 5.41
N GLY A 46 -3.36 16.34 4.85
CA GLY A 46 -1.95 16.68 5.05
C GLY A 46 -1.41 17.61 3.98
N ARG A 47 -0.09 17.55 3.78
CA ARG A 47 0.57 18.22 2.66
C ARG A 47 0.31 17.46 1.37
N PHE A 48 0.72 18.04 0.24
CA PHE A 48 0.52 17.43 -1.06
C PHE A 48 1.13 16.03 -1.14
N GLU A 49 2.38 15.89 -0.68
CA GLU A 49 3.12 14.64 -0.68
C GLU A 49 2.45 13.58 0.22
N ASP A 50 1.93 14.00 1.38
CA ASP A 50 1.27 13.12 2.33
C ASP A 50 -0.03 12.54 1.76
N VAL A 51 -0.83 13.42 1.15
CA VAL A 51 -2.12 13.04 0.52
C VAL A 51 -1.86 12.15 -0.68
N LEU A 52 -0.84 12.45 -1.49
CA LEU A 52 -0.52 11.68 -2.68
C LEU A 52 0.07 10.30 -2.34
N ASP A 53 0.91 10.16 -1.30
CA ASP A 53 1.34 8.85 -0.77
C ASP A 53 0.12 8.02 -0.35
N ARG A 54 -0.81 8.60 0.42
CA ARG A 54 -2.01 7.88 0.84
C ARG A 54 -2.85 7.39 -0.34
N ILE A 55 -3.00 8.21 -1.39
CA ILE A 55 -3.65 7.82 -2.65
C ILE A 55 -2.88 6.67 -3.32
N PHE A 56 -1.55 6.73 -3.34
CA PHE A 56 -0.70 5.70 -3.92
C PHE A 56 -0.93 4.31 -3.31
N ARG A 57 -1.19 4.26 -2.00
CA ARG A 57 -1.49 3.00 -1.29
C ARG A 57 -2.78 2.32 -1.75
N ASP A 58 -3.65 3.03 -2.48
CA ASP A 58 -4.86 2.45 -3.06
C ASP A 58 -4.61 1.81 -4.44
N LEU A 59 -3.55 2.21 -5.15
CA LEU A 59 -3.23 1.73 -6.50
C LEU A 59 -3.05 0.21 -6.63
N PRO A 60 -2.40 -0.51 -5.69
CA PRO A 60 -2.34 -1.97 -5.71
C PRO A 60 -3.73 -2.63 -5.76
N SER A 61 -4.75 -1.98 -5.17
CA SER A 61 -6.12 -2.49 -5.19
C SER A 61 -6.78 -2.36 -6.56
N CYS A 62 -6.35 -1.41 -7.41
CA CYS A 62 -6.76 -1.32 -8.81
C CYS A 62 -6.25 -2.53 -9.60
N GLU A 63 -4.97 -2.87 -9.46
CA GLU A 63 -4.34 -4.03 -10.15
C GLU A 63 -4.93 -5.38 -9.76
N ASN A 64 -5.46 -5.50 -8.54
CA ASN A 64 -6.10 -6.73 -8.07
C ASN A 64 -7.63 -6.69 -8.18
N GLY A 65 -8.20 -5.62 -8.75
CA GLY A 65 -9.64 -5.46 -8.96
C GLY A 65 -10.48 -5.26 -7.70
N MET A 66 -9.84 -5.01 -6.56
CA MET A 66 -10.52 -4.69 -5.30
C MET A 66 -11.03 -3.25 -5.29
N LEU A 67 -10.38 -2.36 -6.04
CA LEU A 67 -10.83 -1.00 -6.31
C LEU A 67 -11.29 -0.89 -7.76
N GLN A 68 -12.51 -0.43 -7.97
CA GLN A 68 -13.19 -0.40 -9.27
C GLN A 68 -13.80 0.98 -9.53
N GLY A 69 -14.00 1.29 -10.80
CA GLY A 69 -14.87 2.39 -11.22
C GLY A 69 -16.32 1.91 -11.40
N PRO A 70 -17.27 2.83 -11.66
CA PRO A 70 -18.69 2.48 -11.83
C PRO A 70 -18.94 1.57 -13.03
N LEU A 71 -18.03 1.59 -14.01
CA LEU A 71 -18.08 0.78 -15.23
C LEU A 71 -17.27 -0.53 -15.12
N GLY A 72 -16.71 -0.84 -13.95
CA GLY A 72 -15.94 -2.06 -13.69
C GLY A 72 -14.48 -1.79 -13.37
N TRP A 73 -13.59 -2.55 -13.99
CA TRP A 73 -12.15 -2.45 -13.74
C TRP A 73 -11.63 -1.04 -14.00
N ILE A 74 -10.75 -0.55 -13.11
CA ILE A 74 -10.00 0.69 -13.28
C ILE A 74 -8.51 0.37 -13.11
N THR A 75 -7.66 0.95 -13.95
CA THR A 75 -6.21 0.81 -13.82
C THR A 75 -5.64 1.79 -12.78
N PRO A 76 -4.49 1.49 -12.16
CA PRO A 76 -3.75 2.47 -11.36
C PRO A 76 -3.52 3.81 -12.05
N GLU A 77 -3.18 3.77 -13.33
CA GLU A 77 -2.93 4.95 -14.18
C GLU A 77 -4.16 5.84 -14.27
N GLU A 78 -5.33 5.25 -14.57
CA GLU A 78 -6.60 5.96 -14.64
C GLU A 78 -6.99 6.53 -13.26
N HIS A 79 -6.87 5.72 -12.21
CA HIS A 79 -7.21 6.15 -10.85
C HIS A 79 -6.35 7.34 -10.39
N LEU A 80 -5.06 7.31 -10.68
CA LEU A 80 -4.14 8.40 -10.34
C LEU A 80 -4.38 9.64 -11.22
N ALA A 81 -4.71 9.46 -12.50
CA ALA A 81 -5.05 10.56 -13.39
C ALA A 81 -6.28 11.35 -12.90
N ASP A 82 -7.31 10.66 -12.40
CA ASP A 82 -8.49 11.30 -11.79
C ASP A 82 -8.10 12.15 -10.56
N TRP A 83 -7.20 11.64 -9.71
CA TRP A 83 -6.69 12.41 -8.57
C TRP A 83 -5.85 13.62 -9.00
N TYR A 84 -5.03 13.48 -10.03
CA TYR A 84 -4.28 14.61 -10.59
C TYR A 84 -5.19 15.69 -11.15
N GLU A 85 -6.30 15.31 -11.77
CA GLU A 85 -7.31 16.28 -12.19
C GLU A 85 -7.97 16.97 -10.99
N ALA A 86 -8.30 16.21 -9.95
CA ALA A 86 -8.84 16.79 -8.71
C ALA A 86 -7.85 17.77 -8.04
N PHE A 87 -6.54 17.51 -8.09
CA PHE A 87 -5.50 18.42 -7.60
C PHE A 87 -5.30 19.67 -8.44
N ARG A 88 -5.66 19.65 -9.74
CA ARG A 88 -5.63 20.85 -10.60
C ARG A 88 -6.78 21.81 -10.29
N GLN A 89 -7.85 21.30 -9.71
CA GLN A 89 -9.05 22.06 -9.38
C GLN A 89 -9.49 21.82 -7.94
N PRO A 90 -8.61 22.05 -6.93
CA PRO A 90 -8.97 21.81 -5.56
C PRO A 90 -10.08 22.81 -5.17
N ARG A 91 -11.07 22.37 -4.41
CA ARG A 91 -12.11 23.27 -3.89
C ARG A 91 -11.67 23.88 -2.56
N LEU A 92 -12.18 25.07 -2.23
CA LEU A 92 -11.92 25.64 -0.90
C LEU A 92 -12.49 24.70 0.19
N GLN A 93 -11.65 24.31 1.13
CA GLN A 93 -12.08 23.64 2.34
C GLN A 93 -12.50 24.69 3.37
N PRO A 94 -13.78 24.79 3.78
CA PRO A 94 -14.16 25.73 4.83
C PRO A 94 -13.49 25.38 6.17
N GLU A 95 -13.20 26.42 6.95
CA GLU A 95 -12.75 26.28 8.33
C GLU A 95 -13.79 25.53 9.16
N CYS A 96 -13.31 24.63 10.01
CA CYS A 96 -14.13 23.85 10.92
C CYS A 96 -13.37 23.41 12.16
N THR A 97 -14.12 23.09 13.22
CA THR A 97 -13.56 22.47 14.41
C THR A 97 -13.67 20.95 14.31
N VAL A 98 -12.54 20.26 14.36
CA VAL A 98 -12.45 18.81 14.54
C VAL A 98 -12.56 18.51 16.03
N SER A 99 -13.64 17.85 16.44
CA SER A 99 -13.90 17.48 17.83
C SER A 99 -13.86 15.97 18.00
N VAL A 100 -12.93 15.47 18.83
CA VAL A 100 -12.77 14.03 19.07
C VAL A 100 -12.49 13.77 20.56
N THR A 101 -13.12 12.72 21.08
CA THR A 101 -12.91 12.24 22.45
C THR A 101 -12.22 10.88 22.45
N PHE A 102 -11.10 10.79 23.17
CA PHE A 102 -10.36 9.54 23.38
C PHE A 102 -10.52 9.06 24.82
N TRP A 103 -10.95 7.81 24.96
CA TRP A 103 -11.13 7.19 26.27
C TRP A 103 -9.83 6.52 26.73
N PRO A 104 -9.43 6.62 28.02
CA PRO A 104 -8.21 6.01 28.54
C PRO A 104 -8.17 4.49 28.40
N THR A 105 -9.34 3.86 28.30
CA THR A 105 -9.51 2.41 28.09
C THR A 105 -9.30 1.99 26.64
N SER A 106 -9.14 2.93 25.71
CA SER A 106 -8.86 2.61 24.31
C SER A 106 -7.43 2.08 24.16
N GLU A 107 -7.29 1.00 23.39
CA GLU A 107 -5.97 0.45 23.03
C GLU A 107 -5.05 1.49 22.37
N LYS A 108 -5.63 2.48 21.67
CA LYS A 108 -4.90 3.56 21.00
C LYS A 108 -4.63 4.79 21.86
N TYR A 109 -5.08 4.83 23.12
CA TYR A 109 -4.92 6.02 23.97
C TYR A 109 -3.45 6.39 24.18
N ALA A 110 -2.60 5.40 24.44
CA ALA A 110 -1.15 5.61 24.59
C ALA A 110 -0.50 6.16 23.30
N GLU A 111 -0.94 5.67 22.13
CA GLU A 111 -0.48 6.16 20.83
C GLU A 111 -0.85 7.65 20.63
N VAL A 112 -2.07 8.05 20.98
CA VAL A 112 -2.52 9.46 20.94
C VAL A 112 -1.64 10.33 21.83
N CYS A 113 -1.43 9.93 23.10
CA CYS A 113 -0.60 10.71 24.00
C CYS A 113 0.84 10.84 23.48
N ASN A 114 1.38 9.79 22.88
CA ASN A 114 2.73 9.81 22.30
C ASN A 114 2.80 10.70 21.06
N ALA A 115 1.78 10.66 20.18
CA ALA A 115 1.70 11.53 19.01
C ALA A 115 1.66 13.02 19.41
N LEU A 116 0.85 13.38 20.41
CA LEU A 116 0.77 14.76 20.91
C LEU A 116 2.08 15.23 21.57
N ARG A 117 2.75 14.37 22.35
CA ARG A 117 4.09 14.66 22.90
C ARG A 117 5.12 14.86 21.81
N ALA A 118 5.08 14.06 20.73
CA ALA A 118 6.03 14.17 19.64
C ALA A 118 5.98 15.56 18.95
N ILE A 119 4.80 16.18 18.93
CA ILE A 119 4.59 17.53 18.39
C ILE A 119 4.56 18.62 19.48
N ARG A 120 4.96 18.29 20.72
CA ARG A 120 5.05 19.22 21.87
C ARG A 120 3.72 19.90 22.22
N ARG A 121 2.62 19.14 22.12
CA ARG A 121 1.27 19.56 22.51
C ARG A 121 0.79 18.85 23.76
N GLU A 122 1.65 18.78 24.78
CA GLU A 122 1.29 18.22 26.09
C GLU A 122 0.20 19.02 26.80
N ASP A 123 0.01 20.29 26.42
CA ASP A 123 -1.08 21.15 26.88
C ASP A 123 -2.47 20.57 26.57
N LEU A 124 -2.57 19.77 25.51
CA LEU A 124 -3.82 19.09 25.14
C LEU A 124 -4.09 17.86 25.99
N LEU A 125 -3.10 17.32 26.71
CA LEU A 125 -3.29 16.11 27.51
C LEU A 125 -4.18 16.38 28.73
N SER A 126 -5.12 15.47 28.96
CA SER A 126 -5.97 15.50 30.15
C SER A 126 -5.26 14.91 31.36
N ALA A 127 -5.78 15.21 32.55
CA ALA A 127 -5.33 14.58 33.78
C ALA A 127 -5.41 13.05 33.69
N GLU A 128 -4.52 12.37 34.41
CA GLU A 128 -4.42 10.90 34.37
C GLU A 128 -5.78 10.24 34.71
N GLY A 129 -6.22 9.33 33.84
CA GLY A 129 -7.49 8.62 33.99
C GLY A 129 -8.75 9.35 33.49
N ALA A 130 -8.65 10.59 33.00
CA ALA A 130 -9.77 11.31 32.39
C ALA A 130 -9.82 11.13 30.86
N PRO A 131 -11.01 11.15 30.23
CA PRO A 131 -11.13 11.20 28.77
C PRO A 131 -10.46 12.45 28.20
N LEU A 132 -9.76 12.26 27.10
CA LEU A 132 -9.08 13.29 26.34
C LEU A 132 -10.04 13.83 25.28
N GLY A 133 -10.74 14.92 25.60
CA GLY A 133 -11.54 15.67 24.63
C GLY A 133 -10.68 16.74 23.97
N ILE A 134 -10.54 16.68 22.65
CA ILE A 134 -9.76 17.65 21.87
C ILE A 134 -10.66 18.31 20.85
N GLU A 135 -10.60 19.63 20.81
CA GLU A 135 -11.19 20.47 19.77
C GLU A 135 -10.06 21.20 19.05
N LEU A 136 -9.93 20.99 17.75
CA LEU A 136 -8.89 21.57 16.91
C LEU A 136 -9.53 22.35 15.76
N SER A 137 -9.16 23.62 15.59
CA SER A 137 -9.41 24.40 14.38
C SER A 137 -8.61 23.80 13.23
N LEU A 138 -9.29 23.55 12.11
CA LEU A 138 -8.68 22.96 10.92
C LEU A 138 -7.52 23.82 10.40
N TYR A 139 -7.70 25.13 10.37
CA TYR A 139 -6.72 26.07 9.83
C TYR A 139 -5.58 26.35 10.81
N LEU A 140 -5.87 26.49 12.10
CA LEU A 140 -4.86 26.86 13.10
C LEU A 140 -4.04 25.67 13.58
N GLU A 141 -4.66 24.50 13.71
CA GLU A 141 -4.09 23.29 14.34
C GLU A 141 -3.97 22.14 13.34
N SER A 142 -3.63 22.48 12.09
CA SER A 142 -3.53 21.50 11.00
C SER A 142 -2.43 20.45 11.21
N ASP A 143 -1.37 20.77 11.95
CA ASP A 143 -0.26 19.85 12.23
C ASP A 143 -0.66 18.83 13.30
N GLU A 144 -1.43 19.24 14.32
CA GLU A 144 -2.05 18.36 15.31
C GLU A 144 -3.04 17.40 14.64
N ILE A 145 -3.88 17.94 13.75
CA ILE A 145 -4.81 17.12 12.95
C ILE A 145 -4.02 16.12 12.08
N SER A 146 -2.93 16.54 11.45
CA SER A 146 -2.10 15.66 10.63
C SER A 146 -1.39 14.58 11.47
N ALA A 147 -0.92 14.91 12.67
CA ALA A 147 -0.30 13.95 13.58
C ALA A 147 -1.29 12.88 14.10
N LEU A 148 -2.56 13.24 14.25
CA LEU A 148 -3.60 12.32 14.74
C LEU A 148 -4.31 11.56 13.62
N PHE A 149 -4.53 12.21 12.47
CA PHE A 149 -5.43 11.74 11.41
C PHE A 149 -4.83 11.76 9.99
N GLY A 150 -3.64 12.33 9.83
CA GLY A 150 -2.93 12.42 8.54
C GLY A 150 -2.16 11.16 8.18
N LEU A 151 -1.21 11.28 7.25
CA LEU A 151 -0.37 10.17 6.81
C LEU A 151 0.52 9.67 7.97
N GLY A 152 0.25 8.47 8.46
CA GLY A 152 0.94 7.89 9.63
C GLY A 152 0.34 8.31 10.98
N GLY A 153 -0.79 9.01 10.97
CA GLY A 153 -1.54 9.34 12.17
C GLY A 153 -2.13 8.11 12.87
N VAL A 154 -2.52 8.29 14.13
CA VAL A 154 -3.07 7.24 15.00
C VAL A 154 -4.41 6.71 14.48
N PHE A 155 -5.20 7.56 13.83
CA PHE A 155 -6.52 7.27 13.32
C PHE A 155 -6.64 7.57 11.83
N PRO A 156 -7.59 6.94 11.12
CA PRO A 156 -7.86 7.29 9.73
C PRO A 156 -8.55 8.65 9.61
N ALA A 157 -8.30 9.34 8.50
CA ALA A 157 -8.76 10.70 8.22
C ALA A 157 -10.30 10.90 8.32
N TRP A 158 -11.10 9.90 7.94
CA TRP A 158 -12.57 9.96 8.06
C TRP A 158 -13.10 10.12 9.48
N ARG A 159 -12.26 9.91 10.50
CA ARG A 159 -12.62 10.22 11.90
C ARG A 159 -12.53 11.70 12.23
N ALA A 160 -11.72 12.47 11.50
CA ALA A 160 -11.62 13.91 11.68
C ALA A 160 -12.75 14.64 10.94
N LEU A 161 -13.02 14.23 9.70
CA LEU A 161 -13.98 14.90 8.84
C LEU A 161 -14.93 13.89 8.19
N ASP A 162 -16.23 14.09 8.41
CA ASP A 162 -17.29 13.22 7.93
C ASP A 162 -17.76 13.56 6.50
N ALA A 163 -18.73 12.79 6.00
CA ALA A 163 -19.31 12.96 4.67
C ALA A 163 -20.04 14.30 4.46
N ASN A 164 -20.47 15.00 5.52
CA ASN A 164 -21.17 16.27 5.40
C ASN A 164 -20.23 17.37 4.95
N TRP A 165 -18.98 17.36 5.44
CA TRP A 165 -17.95 18.30 5.00
C TRP A 165 -17.66 18.19 3.50
N ALA A 166 -17.56 16.96 2.97
CA ALA A 166 -17.42 16.74 1.53
C ALA A 166 -18.61 17.30 0.73
N ARG A 167 -19.85 17.05 1.18
CA ARG A 167 -21.06 17.55 0.50
C ARG A 167 -21.13 19.07 0.50
N MET A 168 -20.71 19.71 1.59
CA MET A 168 -20.62 21.17 1.64
C MET A 168 -19.56 21.65 0.66
N ALA A 169 -18.37 21.05 0.67
CA ALA A 169 -17.26 21.39 -0.22
C ALA A 169 -17.61 21.29 -1.72
N GLU A 170 -18.49 20.37 -2.13
CA GLU A 170 -18.99 20.30 -3.52
C GLU A 170 -19.61 21.63 -4.02
N GLY A 171 -20.14 22.45 -3.11
CA GLY A 171 -20.73 23.76 -3.41
C GLY A 171 -19.76 24.93 -3.40
N TYR A 172 -18.51 24.73 -2.96
CA TYR A 172 -17.50 25.80 -2.91
C TYR A 172 -16.79 25.95 -4.25
N GLU A 173 -16.27 27.15 -4.48
CA GLU A 173 -15.48 27.50 -5.65
C GLU A 173 -14.14 26.74 -5.67
N VAL A 174 -13.55 26.66 -6.86
CA VAL A 174 -12.19 26.16 -7.04
C VAL A 174 -11.23 27.17 -6.44
N GLU A 175 -10.33 26.70 -5.59
CA GLU A 175 -9.26 27.50 -5.00
C GLU A 175 -8.04 27.48 -5.92
N GLU A 176 -8.05 28.33 -6.93
CA GLU A 176 -7.02 28.39 -7.98
C GLU A 176 -5.61 28.65 -7.42
N THR A 177 -5.50 29.37 -6.30
CA THR A 177 -4.18 29.68 -5.71
C THR A 177 -3.49 28.46 -5.10
N LEU A 178 -4.28 27.44 -4.73
CA LEU A 178 -3.81 26.18 -4.15
C LEU A 178 -3.80 25.03 -5.17
N ALA A 179 -4.19 25.29 -6.42
CA ALA A 179 -4.12 24.32 -7.51
C ALA A 179 -2.70 23.84 -7.75
N ARG A 180 -2.55 22.53 -7.99
CA ARG A 180 -1.28 21.92 -8.35
C ARG A 180 -1.22 21.71 -9.86
N ASN A 181 -0.30 22.42 -10.51
CA ASN A 181 0.01 22.18 -11.91
C ASN A 181 0.88 20.91 -12.06
N ILE A 182 0.24 19.75 -11.98
CA ILE A 182 0.90 18.46 -12.17
C ILE A 182 1.05 18.22 -13.68
N VAL A 183 2.25 18.50 -14.18
CA VAL A 183 2.64 18.26 -15.57
C VAL A 183 3.12 16.82 -15.70
N LEU A 184 2.37 16.02 -16.45
CA LEU A 184 2.75 14.66 -16.75
C LEU A 184 3.96 14.65 -17.68
N GLN A 185 4.96 13.87 -17.29
CA GLN A 185 6.18 13.62 -18.02
C GLN A 185 6.12 12.23 -18.63
N THR A 186 6.88 12.03 -19.71
CA THR A 186 7.02 10.74 -20.36
C THR A 186 8.49 10.34 -20.23
N PRO A 187 8.88 9.62 -19.16
CA PRO A 187 10.26 9.18 -19.02
C PRO A 187 10.66 8.26 -20.18
N ASP A 188 11.96 8.20 -20.46
CA ASP A 188 12.50 7.26 -21.44
C ASP A 188 12.32 5.82 -20.91
N PRO A 189 11.65 4.90 -21.65
CA PRO A 189 11.51 3.51 -21.21
C PRO A 189 12.84 2.82 -20.91
N ARG A 190 13.95 3.29 -21.47
CA ARG A 190 15.30 2.74 -21.24
C ARG A 190 15.91 3.16 -19.90
N THR A 191 15.33 4.14 -19.22
CA THR A 191 15.76 4.60 -17.89
C THR A 191 14.87 4.08 -16.78
N LEU A 192 13.93 3.19 -17.09
CA LEU A 192 13.08 2.56 -16.07
C LEU A 192 13.95 1.66 -15.17
N PRO A 193 13.66 1.62 -13.86
CA PRO A 193 14.21 0.61 -12.95
C PRO A 193 14.09 -0.80 -13.52
N GLU A 194 15.14 -1.60 -13.35
CA GLU A 194 15.18 -2.95 -13.90
C GLU A 194 14.24 -3.87 -13.10
N LEU A 195 13.34 -4.56 -13.81
CA LEU A 195 12.51 -5.63 -13.27
C LEU A 195 12.85 -6.94 -13.97
N GLN A 196 13.20 -7.96 -13.19
CA GLN A 196 13.38 -9.32 -13.67
C GLN A 196 12.35 -10.24 -13.01
N VAL A 197 11.71 -11.10 -13.81
CA VAL A 197 10.68 -12.04 -13.33
C VAL A 197 11.00 -13.44 -13.83
N ARG A 198 10.74 -14.44 -12.98
CA ARG A 198 10.87 -15.86 -13.28
C ARG A 198 9.62 -16.58 -12.80
N LYS A 199 8.94 -17.31 -13.69
CA LYS A 199 7.77 -18.10 -13.32
C LYS A 199 8.22 -19.35 -12.59
N LEU A 200 7.63 -19.63 -11.44
CA LEU A 200 7.80 -20.93 -10.79
C LEU A 200 6.90 -21.94 -11.50
N ASP A 201 5.62 -21.59 -11.67
CA ASP A 201 4.65 -22.40 -12.41
C ASP A 201 3.70 -21.52 -13.25
N GLY A 202 2.46 -21.97 -13.48
CA GLY A 202 1.47 -21.21 -14.25
C GLY A 202 0.95 -19.95 -13.54
N GLU A 203 1.07 -19.89 -12.21
CA GLU A 203 0.42 -18.86 -11.39
C GLU A 203 1.41 -18.15 -10.45
N MET A 204 2.52 -18.78 -10.08
CA MET A 204 3.54 -18.26 -9.19
C MET A 204 4.73 -17.64 -9.90
N ALA A 205 5.30 -16.60 -9.30
CA ALA A 205 6.53 -15.97 -9.80
C ALA A 205 7.47 -15.50 -8.69
N LEU A 206 8.75 -15.48 -9.03
CA LEU A 206 9.78 -14.72 -8.33
C LEU A 206 10.07 -13.45 -9.12
N TYR A 207 10.38 -12.37 -8.41
CA TYR A 207 10.87 -11.15 -9.05
C TYR A 207 12.08 -10.58 -8.32
N SER A 208 12.88 -9.83 -9.08
CA SER A 208 14.00 -9.01 -8.62
C SER A 208 13.81 -7.62 -9.19
N PHE A 209 14.01 -6.60 -8.35
CA PHE A 209 13.87 -5.20 -8.72
C PHE A 209 15.17 -4.45 -8.41
N GLU A 210 15.70 -3.72 -9.38
CA GLU A 210 16.98 -2.98 -9.29
C GLU A 210 18.15 -3.82 -8.78
N GLY A 211 18.23 -5.08 -9.23
CA GLY A 211 19.31 -6.01 -8.86
C GLY A 211 19.23 -6.55 -7.44
N ALA A 212 18.14 -6.29 -6.71
CA ALA A 212 17.87 -6.93 -5.43
C ALA A 212 17.77 -8.46 -5.58
N PRO A 213 18.03 -9.25 -4.52
CA PRO A 213 17.82 -10.70 -4.56
C PRO A 213 16.38 -11.04 -4.98
N TYR A 214 16.22 -12.17 -5.68
CA TYR A 214 14.89 -12.66 -6.03
C TYR A 214 14.08 -12.95 -4.76
N ILE A 215 12.85 -12.44 -4.74
CA ILE A 215 11.84 -12.73 -3.74
C ILE A 215 10.57 -13.25 -4.43
N SER A 216 9.78 -14.01 -3.69
CA SER A 216 8.40 -14.30 -4.10
C SER A 216 7.55 -13.07 -3.84
N ALA A 217 6.63 -12.75 -4.75
CA ALA A 217 5.60 -11.76 -4.46
C ALA A 217 4.82 -12.16 -3.20
N ARG A 218 4.15 -11.21 -2.52
CA ARG A 218 3.28 -11.53 -1.38
C ARG A 218 2.26 -12.59 -1.78
N GLY A 219 2.27 -13.72 -1.09
CA GLY A 219 1.42 -14.86 -1.43
C GLY A 219 1.89 -15.66 -2.65
N GLY A 220 3.02 -15.34 -3.27
CA GLY A 220 3.70 -16.10 -4.31
C GLY A 220 3.16 -15.93 -5.74
N TRP A 221 2.05 -15.22 -5.94
CA TRP A 221 1.36 -15.14 -7.22
C TRP A 221 1.99 -14.13 -8.18
N ALA A 222 2.05 -14.45 -9.47
CA ALA A 222 2.50 -13.56 -10.53
C ALA A 222 1.63 -12.30 -10.62
N SER A 223 0.34 -12.40 -10.30
CA SER A 223 -0.57 -11.25 -10.25
C SER A 223 -0.20 -10.23 -9.18
N ASP A 224 0.51 -10.64 -8.12
CA ASP A 224 0.87 -9.76 -6.99
C ASP A 224 2.17 -8.98 -7.22
N VAL A 225 2.94 -9.29 -8.27
CA VAL A 225 4.21 -8.60 -8.57
C VAL A 225 3.99 -7.10 -8.79
N ILE A 226 3.04 -6.70 -9.64
CA ILE A 226 2.78 -5.29 -9.92
C ILE A 226 2.18 -4.54 -8.70
N PRO A 227 1.15 -5.07 -8.00
CA PRO A 227 0.68 -4.52 -6.73
C PRO A 227 1.81 -4.26 -5.71
N GLU A 228 2.76 -5.19 -5.60
CA GLU A 228 3.86 -5.06 -4.66
C GLU A 228 4.87 -3.99 -5.11
N LEU A 229 5.21 -3.93 -6.41
CA LEU A 229 6.05 -2.85 -6.95
C LEU A 229 5.42 -1.47 -6.69
N LEU A 230 4.12 -1.32 -6.91
CA LEU A 230 3.38 -0.09 -6.62
C LEU A 230 3.48 0.30 -5.13
N SER A 231 3.35 -0.68 -4.24
CA SER A 231 3.35 -0.47 -2.78
C SER A 231 4.73 -0.08 -2.25
N GLU A 232 5.80 -0.71 -2.76
CA GLU A 232 7.11 -0.67 -2.10
C GLU A 232 8.14 0.17 -2.87
N HIS A 233 7.99 0.33 -4.20
CA HIS A 233 9.08 0.80 -5.05
C HIS A 233 8.73 2.00 -5.94
N LEU A 234 7.54 2.07 -6.51
CA LEU A 234 7.27 3.00 -7.61
C LEU A 234 6.74 4.38 -7.19
N MET A 235 6.25 4.53 -5.95
CA MET A 235 5.70 5.80 -5.45
C MET A 235 6.69 6.95 -5.57
N LYS A 236 7.94 6.75 -5.14
CA LYS A 236 8.95 7.80 -5.16
C LYS A 236 9.26 8.27 -6.59
N SER A 237 9.30 7.35 -7.55
CA SER A 237 9.54 7.67 -8.96
C SER A 237 8.40 8.51 -9.53
N GLU A 238 7.14 8.18 -9.21
CA GLU A 238 5.98 8.95 -9.65
C GLU A 238 5.90 10.33 -8.99
N LEU A 239 6.27 10.46 -7.71
CA LEU A 239 6.36 11.76 -7.04
C LEU A 239 7.42 12.67 -7.68
N GLN A 240 8.56 12.09 -8.08
CA GLN A 240 9.65 12.83 -8.72
C GLN A 240 9.34 13.18 -10.18
N THR A 241 8.65 12.27 -10.88
CA THR A 241 8.34 12.35 -12.31
C THR A 241 6.88 11.96 -12.51
N PRO A 242 5.91 12.87 -12.28
CA PRO A 242 4.50 12.57 -12.50
C PRO A 242 4.27 12.06 -13.93
N GLY A 243 3.51 10.99 -14.11
CA GLY A 243 3.34 10.29 -15.38
C GLY A 243 4.33 9.13 -15.62
N PHE A 244 5.25 8.87 -14.69
CA PHE A 244 6.16 7.72 -14.74
C PHE A 244 5.42 6.39 -14.84
N LEU A 245 4.36 6.19 -14.05
CA LEU A 245 3.56 4.96 -14.04
C LEU A 245 2.91 4.68 -15.40
N ASN A 246 2.50 5.72 -16.14
CA ASN A 246 1.90 5.57 -17.48
C ASN A 246 2.85 4.90 -18.48
N VAL A 247 4.16 5.03 -18.26
CA VAL A 247 5.19 4.38 -19.08
C VAL A 247 5.63 3.06 -18.44
N ALA A 248 5.85 3.04 -17.13
CA ALA A 248 6.43 1.92 -16.42
C ALA A 248 5.49 0.70 -16.34
N LEU A 249 4.22 0.91 -15.99
CA LEU A 249 3.30 -0.20 -15.74
C LEU A 249 3.03 -1.06 -16.99
N PRO A 250 2.79 -0.51 -18.20
CA PRO A 250 2.69 -1.32 -19.41
C PRO A 250 3.93 -2.19 -19.67
N VAL A 251 5.13 -1.65 -19.44
CA VAL A 251 6.40 -2.37 -19.59
C VAL A 251 6.51 -3.49 -18.56
N TYR A 252 6.28 -3.19 -17.28
CA TYR A 252 6.38 -4.19 -16.21
C TYR A 252 5.32 -5.28 -16.32
N ARG A 253 4.06 -4.94 -16.68
CA ARG A 253 3.02 -5.94 -16.96
C ARG A 253 3.42 -6.86 -18.12
N ALA A 254 4.08 -6.34 -19.16
CA ALA A 254 4.61 -7.16 -20.25
C ALA A 254 5.73 -8.10 -19.77
N ILE A 255 6.67 -7.61 -18.94
CA ILE A 255 7.73 -8.44 -18.35
C ILE A 255 7.13 -9.58 -17.52
N VAL A 256 6.13 -9.31 -16.67
CA VAL A 256 5.47 -10.34 -15.86
C VAL A 256 4.76 -11.38 -16.73
N ARG A 257 3.98 -10.93 -17.72
CA ARG A 257 3.25 -11.81 -18.64
C ARG A 257 4.21 -12.71 -19.43
N ASP A 258 5.27 -12.14 -19.97
CA ASP A 258 6.20 -12.81 -20.88
C ASP A 258 7.38 -13.46 -20.14
N ALA A 259 7.36 -13.46 -18.80
CA ALA A 259 8.40 -14.05 -17.96
C ALA A 259 8.60 -15.55 -18.29
N VAL A 260 9.88 -15.92 -18.41
CA VAL A 260 10.29 -17.31 -18.64
C VAL A 260 10.21 -18.13 -17.35
N PRO A 261 9.93 -19.44 -17.42
CA PRO A 261 10.04 -20.33 -16.28
C PRO A 261 11.46 -20.34 -15.69
N ALA A 262 11.55 -20.43 -14.36
CA ALA A 262 12.80 -20.71 -13.66
C ALA A 262 13.32 -22.10 -14.01
N ASP A 263 14.64 -22.27 -14.12
CA ASP A 263 15.22 -23.61 -14.26
C ASP A 263 15.08 -24.37 -12.95
N VAL A 264 14.26 -25.42 -12.97
CA VAL A 264 13.90 -26.20 -11.78
C VAL A 264 15.08 -26.94 -11.17
N ASP A 265 16.09 -27.29 -11.96
CA ASP A 265 17.26 -28.04 -11.51
C ASP A 265 18.29 -27.13 -10.82
N THR A 266 18.36 -25.87 -11.25
CA THR A 266 19.37 -24.91 -10.78
C THR A 266 18.82 -23.83 -9.87
N THR A 267 17.49 -23.72 -9.75
CA THR A 267 16.84 -22.82 -8.79
C THR A 267 16.85 -23.44 -7.39
N ILE A 268 17.57 -22.77 -6.49
CA ILE A 268 17.79 -23.21 -5.12
C ILE A 268 17.02 -22.30 -4.17
N LEU A 269 16.23 -22.92 -3.30
CA LEU A 269 15.50 -22.30 -2.22
C LEU A 269 16.25 -22.55 -0.91
N THR A 270 16.57 -21.49 -0.18
CA THR A 270 17.12 -21.59 1.17
C THR A 270 16.15 -20.96 2.17
N VAL A 271 15.78 -21.76 3.18
CA VAL A 271 14.87 -21.35 4.25
C VAL A 271 15.66 -21.27 5.55
N THR A 272 15.54 -20.13 6.23
CA THR A 272 16.08 -19.91 7.58
C THR A 272 14.95 -20.07 8.58
N ARG A 273 15.22 -20.65 9.75
CA ARG A 273 14.19 -20.86 10.76
C ARG A 273 13.65 -19.52 11.29
N PRO A 274 12.32 -19.31 11.27
CA PRO A 274 11.72 -18.14 11.88
C PRO A 274 11.91 -18.11 13.41
N PRO A 275 11.83 -16.93 14.05
CA PRO A 275 11.76 -16.79 15.50
C PRO A 275 10.65 -17.62 16.14
N ALA A 276 10.84 -18.05 17.40
CA ALA A 276 9.94 -18.98 18.09
C ALA A 276 8.51 -18.45 18.29
N ASP A 277 8.31 -17.14 18.31
CA ASP A 277 6.99 -16.48 18.38
C ASP A 277 6.22 -16.53 17.05
N LYS A 278 6.88 -16.90 15.94
CA LYS A 278 6.28 -17.04 14.61
C LYS A 278 5.86 -18.49 14.33
N VAL A 279 4.99 -19.02 15.19
CA VAL A 279 4.54 -20.44 15.15
C VAL A 279 4.05 -20.85 13.75
N TRP A 280 3.21 -20.04 13.12
CA TRP A 280 2.67 -20.33 11.79
C TRP A 280 3.76 -20.44 10.70
N ALA A 281 4.79 -19.58 10.75
CA ALA A 281 5.87 -19.57 9.79
C ALA A 281 6.77 -20.79 9.96
N ILE A 282 7.01 -21.20 11.21
CA ILE A 282 7.74 -22.44 11.54
C ILE A 282 6.97 -23.66 11.01
N GLU A 283 5.66 -23.71 11.21
CA GLU A 283 4.81 -24.81 10.74
C GLU A 283 4.85 -24.94 9.21
N ASN A 284 4.74 -23.83 8.47
CA ASN A 284 4.76 -23.85 7.01
C ASN A 284 6.15 -24.25 6.47
N ALA A 285 7.22 -23.71 7.04
CA ALA A 285 8.58 -24.13 6.68
C ALA A 285 8.82 -25.62 6.99
N LEU A 286 8.27 -26.14 8.08
CA LEU A 286 8.37 -27.57 8.44
C LEU A 286 7.59 -28.47 7.46
N LYS A 287 6.43 -28.05 6.95
CA LYS A 287 5.71 -28.78 5.90
C LYS A 287 6.57 -28.94 4.65
N LEU A 288 7.18 -27.85 4.19
CA LEU A 288 8.10 -27.89 3.05
C LEU A 288 9.33 -28.78 3.33
N TYR A 289 9.92 -28.68 4.53
CA TYR A 289 11.05 -29.51 4.93
C TYR A 289 10.70 -31.00 4.89
N ARG A 290 9.53 -31.38 5.40
CA ARG A 290 9.02 -32.75 5.35
C ARG A 290 8.78 -33.24 3.94
N ALA A 291 8.19 -32.39 3.10
CA ALA A 291 7.90 -32.75 1.72
C ALA A 291 9.18 -32.98 0.90
N THR A 292 10.25 -32.22 1.15
CA THR A 292 11.41 -32.17 0.24
C THR A 292 12.71 -32.76 0.78
N ILE A 293 12.84 -32.98 2.09
CA ILE A 293 14.09 -33.43 2.73
C ILE A 293 13.86 -34.63 3.65
N ASP A 294 13.04 -34.49 4.70
CA ASP A 294 12.82 -35.54 5.70
C ASP A 294 11.35 -35.63 6.15
N GLN A 295 10.64 -36.60 5.57
CA GLN A 295 9.21 -36.83 5.81
C GLN A 295 8.86 -37.09 7.29
N GLN A 296 9.81 -37.56 8.11
CA GLN A 296 9.57 -37.92 9.51
C GLN A 296 10.00 -36.83 10.48
N ALA A 297 10.53 -35.71 9.99
CA ALA A 297 11.04 -34.63 10.82
C ALA A 297 9.96 -34.10 11.78
N GLN A 298 10.28 -34.05 13.07
CA GLN A 298 9.39 -33.48 14.09
C GLN A 298 9.67 -31.99 14.35
N THR A 299 10.88 -31.54 14.03
CA THR A 299 11.34 -30.17 14.26
C THR A 299 11.99 -29.60 13.00
N LEU A 300 11.94 -28.27 12.88
CA LEU A 300 12.58 -27.54 11.78
C LEU A 300 14.05 -27.26 12.16
N PRO A 301 15.03 -27.61 11.31
CA PRO A 301 16.41 -27.20 11.52
C PRO A 301 16.55 -25.68 11.40
N ASP A 302 17.66 -25.12 11.92
CA ASP A 302 17.89 -23.66 11.88
C ASP A 302 18.00 -23.10 10.45
N ARG A 303 18.44 -23.94 9.51
CA ARG A 303 18.50 -23.62 8.08
C ARG A 303 18.44 -24.90 7.26
N PHE A 304 17.75 -24.85 6.13
CA PHE A 304 17.80 -25.92 5.13
C PHE A 304 17.73 -25.36 3.71
N THR A 305 18.13 -26.19 2.75
CA THR A 305 18.15 -25.85 1.33
C THR A 305 17.53 -26.97 0.53
N THR A 306 16.71 -26.63 -0.45
CA THR A 306 16.11 -27.55 -1.40
C THR A 306 16.10 -26.96 -2.82
N THR A 307 15.87 -27.79 -3.83
CA THR A 307 15.79 -27.37 -5.23
C THR A 307 14.33 -27.27 -5.65
N LEU A 308 14.00 -26.37 -6.57
CA LEU A 308 12.64 -26.25 -7.10
C LEU A 308 12.13 -27.57 -7.72
N LEU A 309 13.01 -28.36 -8.34
CA LEU A 309 12.71 -29.71 -8.82
C LEU A 309 12.14 -30.63 -7.73
N LYS A 310 12.70 -30.58 -6.52
CA LYS A 310 12.21 -31.41 -5.40
C LYS A 310 10.84 -30.95 -4.93
N VAL A 311 10.63 -29.63 -4.88
CA VAL A 311 9.32 -29.05 -4.57
C VAL A 311 8.27 -29.57 -5.56
N PHE A 312 8.57 -29.54 -6.86
CA PHE A 312 7.63 -30.00 -7.91
C PHE A 312 7.40 -31.49 -7.89
N ARG A 313 8.44 -32.30 -7.69
CA ARG A 313 8.31 -33.77 -7.58
C ARG A 313 7.43 -34.22 -6.42
N HIS A 314 7.33 -33.41 -5.37
CA HIS A 314 6.54 -33.70 -4.19
C HIS A 314 5.22 -32.90 -4.12
N ASP A 315 4.83 -32.24 -5.21
CA ASP A 315 3.61 -31.41 -5.30
C ASP A 315 3.50 -30.38 -4.15
N ALA A 316 4.66 -29.87 -3.70
CA ALA A 316 4.77 -28.98 -2.55
C ALA A 316 4.82 -27.50 -2.97
N VAL A 317 4.39 -27.17 -4.19
CA VAL A 317 4.38 -25.80 -4.71
C VAL A 317 3.53 -24.89 -3.85
N ASN A 318 2.40 -25.42 -3.41
CA ASN A 318 1.47 -24.69 -2.56
C ASN A 318 2.12 -24.25 -1.23
N GLU A 319 3.11 -24.99 -0.73
CA GLU A 319 3.80 -24.63 0.51
C GLU A 319 4.68 -23.39 0.35
N LEU A 320 5.10 -23.05 -0.89
CA LEU A 320 5.89 -21.86 -1.16
C LEU A 320 5.11 -20.58 -0.91
N HIS A 321 3.80 -20.56 -1.17
CA HIS A 321 2.93 -19.39 -0.93
C HIS A 321 2.87 -19.00 0.55
N TRP A 322 3.07 -19.97 1.43
CA TRP A 322 2.90 -19.81 2.88
C TRP A 322 4.21 -19.51 3.61
N LEU A 323 5.32 -19.42 2.88
CA LEU A 323 6.59 -18.99 3.44
C LEU A 323 6.62 -17.46 3.50
N ASP A 324 7.10 -16.94 4.63
CA ASP A 324 7.40 -15.52 4.76
C ASP A 324 8.69 -15.20 3.99
N PRO A 325 8.64 -14.26 3.01
CA PRO A 325 9.80 -13.90 2.20
C PRO A 325 11.02 -13.46 3.03
N ILE A 326 10.84 -12.96 4.25
CA ILE A 326 11.95 -12.53 5.13
C ILE A 326 12.85 -13.71 5.53
N TYR A 327 12.30 -14.93 5.63
CA TYR A 327 13.05 -16.12 6.02
C TYR A 327 13.46 -16.98 4.83
N VAL A 328 13.23 -16.49 3.61
CA VAL A 328 13.44 -17.22 2.37
C VAL A 328 14.41 -16.46 1.48
N SER A 329 15.36 -17.19 0.89
CA SER A 329 16.23 -16.64 -0.14
C SER A 329 16.26 -17.57 -1.33
N TRP A 330 16.30 -16.97 -2.52
CA TRP A 330 16.30 -17.66 -3.80
C TRP A 330 17.62 -17.42 -4.52
N ALA A 331 18.22 -18.50 -4.99
CA ALA A 331 19.33 -18.49 -5.93
C ALA A 331 18.80 -19.07 -7.25
N VAL A 332 18.44 -18.18 -8.17
CA VAL A 332 17.71 -18.51 -9.41
C VAL A 332 18.69 -18.71 -10.56
N ASP A 333 18.45 -19.74 -11.37
CA ASP A 333 19.22 -20.08 -12.57
C ASP A 333 20.74 -20.10 -12.36
N GLN A 334 21.21 -20.57 -11.19
CA GLN A 334 22.64 -20.65 -10.95
C GLN A 334 23.27 -21.60 -11.97
N GLN A 335 24.14 -21.05 -12.82
CA GLN A 335 24.92 -21.85 -13.75
C GLN A 335 25.57 -22.99 -12.96
N LYS A 336 25.32 -24.24 -13.37
CA LYS A 336 26.09 -25.38 -12.88
C LYS A 336 27.55 -25.01 -13.08
N GLN A 337 28.25 -24.64 -12.01
CA GLN A 337 29.71 -24.54 -12.06
C GLN A 337 30.16 -25.93 -12.50
N ALA A 338 30.72 -26.01 -13.71
CA ALA A 338 31.16 -27.25 -14.31
C ALA A 338 32.13 -27.92 -13.32
N ALA A 339 31.69 -29.03 -12.73
CA ALA A 339 32.48 -29.85 -11.85
C ALA A 339 33.50 -30.67 -12.65
#